data_AF-A0A1H6ANU0-F1
#
_entry.id   AF-A0A1H6ANU0-F1
#
_cell.length_a   1.000
_cell.length_b   1.000
_cell.length_c   1.000
_cell.angle_alpha   90.00
_cell.angle_beta   90.00
_cell.angle_gamma   90.00
#
_symmetry.space_group_name_H-M   'P 1'
#
loop_
_entity.id
_entity.type
_entity.pdbx_description
1 polymer ?
#
loop_
_entity_poly.entity_id
_entity_poly.type
_entity_poly.pdbx_seq_one_letter_code
_entity_poly.pdbx_strand_id
1 'polypeptide(L)'
;MMVLMLITLFHSYQSDLFTVNTKNFAKILGLFSLFLITFYLGTRPVSYQFGDMLTYSKFYNRIVAGETPIVTKDFLFNYFLIFCAHIIGERIFFFICAVIYIIPCYVFSKKYCGSYWYFVFFIFIGSYMFWPFGTNGIRNGLGTSIFILALCFYNRKVVMYILMAVSFGVHSSLIIPIAAFFVAGVYKNPKVYLYIWAAAIPLSLVGGGFWETLFASIGFGSDSRAVDYLTKGNAYHDHFAYTGFRWDFLFYSSFAVFAGWYFIFKKNITDKFYIHLWGIYMIANAFWILVIRANFSNRFAYLSWFLMAPIIAYPLLRYKMFPNQYRIIGIVLVVYYMFTYFMYLKG
;
A
#
# COMPACT_ATOMS: atom_id res chain seq x y z
N MET A 1 1.73 -17.04 -6.00
CA MET A 1 0.63 -16.52 -5.15
C MET A 1 -0.68 -17.27 -5.37
N MET A 2 -1.12 -17.53 -6.60
CA MET A 2 -2.33 -18.32 -6.92
C MET A 2 -2.41 -19.65 -6.15
N VAL A 3 -1.35 -20.46 -6.19
CA VAL A 3 -1.31 -21.75 -5.48
C VAL A 3 -1.51 -21.59 -3.96
N LEU A 4 -0.88 -20.58 -3.35
CA LEU A 4 -1.04 -20.31 -1.92
C LEU A 4 -2.47 -19.88 -1.57
N MET A 5 -3.12 -19.11 -2.45
CA MET A 5 -4.52 -18.74 -2.31
C MET A 5 -5.42 -19.97 -2.36
N LEU A 6 -5.23 -20.86 -3.34
CA LEU A 6 -6.03 -22.09 -3.49
C LEU A 6 -5.85 -23.04 -2.30
N ILE A 7 -4.61 -23.23 -1.82
CA ILE A 7 -4.32 -24.02 -0.61
C ILE A 7 -5.05 -23.42 0.61
N THR A 8 -5.02 -22.10 0.75
CA THR A 8 -5.70 -21.40 1.86
C THR A 8 -7.21 -21.54 1.77
N LEU A 9 -7.79 -21.40 0.57
CA LEU A 9 -9.21 -21.60 0.34
C LEU A 9 -9.62 -23.02 0.72
N PHE A 10 -8.91 -24.03 0.22
CA PHE A 10 -9.21 -25.43 0.51
C PHE A 10 -9.14 -25.71 2.02
N HIS A 11 -8.07 -25.28 2.69
CA HIS A 11 -7.93 -25.42 4.13
C HIS A 11 -9.07 -24.71 4.89
N SER A 12 -9.55 -23.57 4.40
CA SER A 12 -10.65 -22.83 5.04
C SER A 12 -12.00 -23.57 5.01
N TYR A 13 -12.19 -24.48 4.04
CA TYR A 13 -13.40 -25.31 3.94
C TYR A 13 -13.34 -26.59 4.79
N GLN A 14 -12.13 -27.08 5.05
CA GLN A 14 -11.89 -28.32 5.80
C GLN A 14 -11.66 -28.12 7.30
N SER A 15 -11.49 -26.88 7.77
CA SER A 15 -11.12 -26.59 9.15
C SER A 15 -11.84 -25.38 9.70
N ASP A 16 -11.83 -25.25 11.03
CA ASP A 16 -12.28 -24.05 11.74
C ASP A 16 -11.13 -23.10 12.05
N LEU A 17 -11.44 -21.80 12.11
CA LEU A 17 -10.45 -20.73 12.31
C LEU A 17 -9.72 -20.87 13.65
N PHE A 18 -10.47 -21.15 14.72
CA PHE A 18 -9.96 -21.09 16.10
C PHE A 18 -9.33 -22.40 16.60
N THR A 19 -8.71 -23.17 15.71
CA THR A 19 -8.08 -24.46 16.03
C THR A 19 -6.56 -24.36 16.09
N VAL A 20 -5.92 -25.29 16.80
CA VAL A 20 -4.45 -25.43 16.82
C VAL A 20 -3.91 -25.74 15.42
N ASN A 21 -4.63 -26.57 14.65
CA ASN A 21 -4.27 -26.88 13.27
C ASN A 21 -4.18 -25.62 12.40
N THR A 22 -5.19 -24.75 12.44
CA THR A 22 -5.18 -23.49 11.67
C THR A 22 -4.07 -22.54 12.11
N LYS A 23 -3.71 -22.50 13.41
CA LYS A 23 -2.56 -21.72 13.89
C LYS A 23 -1.24 -22.24 13.33
N ASN A 24 -1.07 -23.57 13.30
CA ASN A 24 0.13 -24.21 12.74
C ASN A 24 0.21 -23.99 11.22
N PHE A 25 -0.90 -24.17 10.52
CA PHE A 25 -1.03 -23.85 9.10
C PHE A 25 -0.63 -22.40 8.80
N ALA A 26 -1.21 -21.43 9.52
CA ALA A 26 -0.89 -20.01 9.36
C ALA A 26 0.60 -19.72 9.67
N LYS A 27 1.20 -20.37 10.67
CA LYS A 27 2.63 -20.22 10.98
C LYS A 27 3.50 -20.74 9.82
N ILE A 28 3.27 -21.96 9.37
CA ILE A 28 4.09 -22.61 8.33
C ILE A 28 3.95 -21.87 7.00
N LEU A 29 2.72 -21.68 6.54
CA LEU A 29 2.45 -21.04 5.25
C LEU A 29 2.83 -19.56 5.26
N GLY A 30 2.67 -18.91 6.41
CA GLY A 30 3.14 -17.55 6.63
C GLY A 30 4.64 -17.42 6.51
N LEU A 31 5.41 -18.23 7.24
CA LEU A 31 6.88 -18.20 7.16
C LEU A 31 7.36 -18.52 5.75
N PHE A 32 6.80 -19.57 5.13
CA PHE A 32 7.09 -19.90 3.73
C PHE A 32 6.84 -18.71 2.80
N SER A 33 5.68 -18.05 2.91
CA SER A 33 5.33 -16.89 2.08
C SER A 33 6.26 -15.70 2.34
N LEU A 34 6.62 -15.45 3.59
CA LEU A 34 7.53 -14.37 3.98
C LEU A 34 8.92 -14.56 3.37
N PHE A 35 9.49 -15.76 3.50
CA PHE A 35 10.79 -16.09 2.90
C PHE A 35 10.70 -16.03 1.38
N LEU A 36 9.70 -16.69 0.79
CA LEU A 36 9.50 -16.73 -0.65
C LEU A 36 9.45 -15.32 -1.23
N ILE A 37 8.60 -14.44 -0.69
CA ILE A 37 8.42 -13.10 -1.26
C ILE A 37 9.63 -12.19 -1.00
N THR A 38 10.29 -12.33 0.16
CA THR A 38 11.50 -11.55 0.48
C THR A 38 12.65 -11.90 -0.46
N PHE A 39 12.90 -13.19 -0.68
CA PHE A 39 13.94 -13.61 -1.61
C PHE A 39 13.54 -13.33 -3.05
N TYR A 40 12.32 -13.70 -3.47
CA TYR A 40 11.87 -13.49 -4.85
C TYR A 40 11.92 -12.01 -5.25
N LEU A 41 11.43 -11.11 -4.40
CA LEU A 41 11.51 -9.68 -4.66
C LEU A 41 12.94 -9.17 -4.47
N GLY A 42 13.64 -9.55 -3.41
CA GLY A 42 14.94 -9.00 -3.04
C GLY A 42 16.10 -9.40 -3.94
N THR A 43 16.07 -10.61 -4.54
CA THR A 43 17.14 -11.12 -5.41
C THR A 43 16.85 -10.93 -6.90
N ARG A 44 15.72 -10.31 -7.24
CA ARG A 44 15.35 -10.03 -8.63
C ARG A 44 16.48 -9.27 -9.36
N PRO A 45 16.73 -9.56 -10.64
CA PRO A 45 17.73 -8.82 -11.41
C PRO A 45 17.27 -7.37 -11.68
N VAL A 46 18.23 -6.47 -11.83
CA VAL A 46 17.97 -5.14 -12.41
C VAL A 46 17.48 -5.35 -13.84
N SER A 47 16.35 -4.76 -14.19
CA SER A 47 15.71 -4.94 -15.50
C SER A 47 15.15 -3.61 -15.99
N TYR A 48 15.17 -3.41 -17.32
CA TYR A 48 14.57 -2.23 -17.96
C TYR A 48 13.05 -2.15 -17.76
N GLN A 49 12.39 -3.28 -17.48
CA GLN A 49 10.96 -3.35 -17.14
C GLN A 49 10.64 -2.69 -15.79
N PHE A 50 11.67 -2.43 -14.99
CA PHE A 50 11.57 -1.79 -13.68
C PHE A 50 12.20 -0.40 -13.75
N GLY A 51 11.49 0.58 -14.32
CA GLY A 51 11.99 1.94 -14.59
C GLY A 51 12.65 2.61 -13.38
N ASP A 52 12.02 2.57 -12.21
CA ASP A 52 12.60 3.10 -10.96
C ASP A 52 13.87 2.33 -10.57
N MET A 53 13.84 0.99 -10.57
CA MET A 53 15.00 0.15 -10.23
C MET A 53 16.19 0.41 -11.17
N LEU A 54 15.96 0.52 -12.47
CA LEU A 54 16.99 0.86 -13.45
C LEU A 54 17.56 2.25 -13.18
N THR A 55 16.69 3.22 -12.88
CA THR A 55 17.11 4.59 -12.56
C THR A 55 17.99 4.63 -11.32
N TYR A 56 17.59 3.95 -10.24
CA TYR A 56 18.39 3.88 -9.02
C TYR A 56 19.69 3.09 -9.24
N SER A 57 19.70 2.01 -10.03
CA SER A 57 20.93 1.27 -10.36
C SER A 57 21.92 2.16 -11.16
N LYS A 58 21.44 2.91 -12.15
CA LYS A 58 22.28 3.88 -12.87
C LYS A 58 22.88 4.92 -11.93
N PHE A 59 22.07 5.49 -11.04
CA PHE A 59 22.55 6.45 -10.04
C PHE A 59 23.54 5.83 -9.06
N TYR A 60 23.28 4.61 -8.60
CA TYR A 60 24.16 3.84 -7.72
C TYR A 60 25.54 3.62 -8.35
N ASN A 61 25.58 3.15 -9.60
CA ASN A 61 26.82 2.88 -10.31
C ASN A 61 27.62 4.15 -10.62
N ARG A 62 26.95 5.29 -10.82
CA ARG A 62 27.61 6.61 -10.94
C ARG A 62 28.32 7.02 -9.64
N ILE A 63 27.66 6.83 -8.49
CA ILE A 63 28.29 7.11 -7.18
C ILE A 63 29.50 6.20 -6.96
N VAL A 64 29.35 4.90 -7.24
CA VAL A 64 30.46 3.93 -7.12
C VAL A 64 31.63 4.31 -8.04
N ALA A 65 31.35 4.88 -9.22
CA ALA A 65 32.37 5.39 -10.15
C ALA A 65 33.03 6.71 -9.71
N GLY A 66 32.69 7.25 -8.53
CA GLY A 66 33.29 8.46 -7.96
C GLY A 66 32.54 9.75 -8.25
N GLU A 67 31.34 9.69 -8.83
CA GLU A 67 30.54 10.89 -9.04
C GLU A 67 30.02 11.45 -7.70
N THR A 68 30.13 12.76 -7.51
CA THR A 68 29.59 13.43 -6.32
C THR A 68 28.07 13.62 -6.46
N PRO A 69 27.24 12.95 -5.64
CA PRO A 69 25.80 13.04 -5.76
C PRO A 69 25.26 14.37 -5.21
N ILE A 70 24.34 14.99 -5.94
CA ILE A 70 23.59 16.17 -5.48
C ILE A 70 22.20 15.75 -5.01
N VAL A 71 21.94 15.85 -3.71
CA VAL A 71 20.65 15.51 -3.10
C VAL A 71 19.76 16.74 -3.03
N THR A 72 18.66 16.74 -3.78
CA THR A 72 17.72 17.88 -3.82
C THR A 72 16.36 17.58 -3.17
N LYS A 73 15.98 16.29 -3.03
CA LYS A 73 14.66 15.83 -2.55
C LYS A 73 14.77 14.46 -1.92
N ASP A 74 13.70 14.00 -1.25
CA ASP A 74 13.59 12.66 -0.62
C ASP A 74 14.87 12.29 0.15
N PHE A 75 15.30 13.20 1.02
CA PHE A 75 16.64 13.23 1.62
C PHE A 75 17.00 11.88 2.25
N LEU A 76 16.10 11.30 3.03
CA LEU A 76 16.41 10.09 3.78
C LEU A 76 16.67 8.91 2.83
N PHE A 77 15.89 8.76 1.76
CA PHE A 77 16.12 7.70 0.78
C PHE A 77 17.42 7.91 0.00
N ASN A 78 17.68 9.14 -0.45
CA ASN A 78 18.87 9.42 -1.25
C ASN A 78 20.15 9.29 -0.42
N TYR A 79 20.17 9.77 0.83
CA TYR A 79 21.31 9.53 1.72
C TYR A 79 21.46 8.05 2.08
N PHE A 80 20.37 7.31 2.25
CA PHE A 80 20.42 5.86 2.43
C PHE A 80 21.05 5.16 1.22
N LEU A 81 20.65 5.52 0.00
CA LEU A 81 21.23 4.99 -1.24
C LEU A 81 22.73 5.32 -1.34
N ILE A 82 23.10 6.58 -1.12
CA ILE A 82 24.49 7.03 -1.15
C ILE A 82 25.32 6.27 -0.13
N PHE A 83 24.83 6.17 1.11
CA PHE A 83 25.50 5.41 2.16
C PHE A 83 25.74 3.97 1.72
N CYS A 84 24.72 3.28 1.21
CA CYS A 84 24.86 1.91 0.70
C CYS A 84 25.87 1.82 -0.44
N ALA A 85 25.88 2.76 -1.39
CA ALA A 85 26.79 2.77 -2.53
C ALA A 85 28.28 2.78 -2.12
N HIS A 86 28.61 3.33 -0.95
CA HIS A 86 29.97 3.33 -0.44
C HIS A 86 30.39 2.03 0.27
N ILE A 87 29.44 1.18 0.68
CA ILE A 87 29.74 0.04 1.57
C ILE A 87 29.30 -1.32 1.04
N ILE A 88 28.30 -1.38 0.14
CA ILE A 88 27.71 -2.63 -0.35
C ILE A 88 27.44 -2.57 -1.86
N GLY A 89 27.25 -3.73 -2.48
CA GLY A 89 26.87 -3.82 -3.90
C GLY A 89 25.38 -3.52 -4.15
N GLU A 90 25.04 -3.09 -5.37
CA GLU A 90 23.68 -2.70 -5.77
C GLU A 90 22.63 -3.80 -5.52
N ARG A 91 23.00 -5.08 -5.68
CA ARG A 91 22.10 -6.21 -5.44
C ARG A 91 21.70 -6.32 -3.97
N ILE A 92 22.64 -6.08 -3.05
CA ILE A 92 22.38 -6.08 -1.62
C ILE A 92 21.52 -4.87 -1.25
N PHE A 93 21.77 -3.71 -1.86
CA PHE A 93 20.91 -2.52 -1.69
C PHE A 93 19.44 -2.80 -2.04
N PHE A 94 19.16 -3.41 -3.20
CA PHE A 94 17.78 -3.77 -3.58
C PHE A 94 17.17 -4.86 -2.69
N PHE A 95 17.99 -5.80 -2.20
CA PHE A 95 17.53 -6.78 -1.21
C PHE A 95 17.11 -6.10 0.10
N ILE A 96 17.90 -5.15 0.62
CA ILE A 96 17.56 -4.36 1.81
C ILE A 96 16.28 -3.55 1.57
N CYS A 97 16.12 -2.93 0.40
CA CYS A 97 14.88 -2.23 0.05
C CYS A 97 13.66 -3.17 0.11
N ALA A 98 13.78 -4.40 -0.39
CA ALA A 98 12.71 -5.40 -0.31
C ALA A 98 12.40 -5.79 1.15
N VAL A 99 13.43 -5.94 2.00
CA VAL A 99 13.25 -6.21 3.44
C VAL A 99 12.51 -5.05 4.13
N ILE A 100 12.91 -3.80 3.89
CA ILE A 100 12.22 -2.60 4.44
C ILE A 100 10.78 -2.52 3.94
N TYR A 101 10.51 -2.99 2.72
CA TYR A 101 9.15 -3.02 2.18
C TYR A 101 8.28 -4.11 2.82
N ILE A 102 8.82 -5.31 3.04
CA ILE A 102 8.05 -6.50 3.44
C ILE A 102 7.90 -6.62 4.97
N ILE A 103 8.96 -6.35 5.73
CA ILE A 103 8.99 -6.61 7.18
C ILE A 103 7.93 -5.80 7.95
N PRO A 104 7.69 -4.50 7.66
CA PRO A 104 6.60 -3.77 8.29
C PRO A 104 5.22 -4.41 8.12
N CYS A 105 4.92 -4.94 6.93
CA CYS A 105 3.67 -5.64 6.65
C CYS A 105 3.55 -6.91 7.49
N TYR A 106 4.65 -7.66 7.65
CA TYR A 106 4.72 -8.80 8.57
C TYR A 106 4.50 -8.38 10.04
N VAL A 107 5.20 -7.34 10.50
CA VAL A 107 5.10 -6.84 11.88
C VAL A 107 3.68 -6.39 12.20
N PHE A 108 3.03 -5.66 11.31
CA PHE A 108 1.63 -5.27 11.44
C PHE A 108 0.71 -6.49 11.55
N SER A 109 0.89 -7.45 10.64
CA SER A 109 0.12 -8.68 10.61
C SER A 109 0.25 -9.49 11.91
N LYS A 110 1.46 -9.62 12.45
CA LYS A 110 1.72 -10.30 13.73
C LYS A 110 1.13 -9.55 14.91
N LYS A 111 1.29 -8.22 14.94
CA LYS A 111 0.84 -7.40 16.06
C LYS A 111 -0.68 -7.46 16.23
N TYR A 112 -1.43 -7.34 15.15
CA TYR A 112 -2.88 -7.22 15.22
C TYR A 112 -3.63 -8.54 15.09
N CYS A 113 -3.01 -9.58 14.50
CA CYS A 113 -3.68 -10.87 14.25
C CYS A 113 -2.95 -12.09 14.84
N GLY A 114 -1.84 -11.89 15.56
CA GLY A 114 -1.20 -12.92 16.39
C GLY A 114 -0.81 -14.17 15.61
N SER A 115 -1.37 -15.33 16.00
CA SER A 115 -1.12 -16.61 15.32
C SER A 115 -1.72 -16.69 13.90
N TYR A 116 -2.69 -15.82 13.57
CA TYR A 116 -3.39 -15.79 12.28
C TYR A 116 -2.82 -14.75 11.31
N TRP A 117 -1.65 -14.20 11.62
CA TRP A 117 -0.98 -13.15 10.86
C TRP A 117 -0.82 -13.46 9.36
N TYR A 118 -0.70 -14.73 8.99
CA TYR A 118 -0.54 -15.14 7.60
C TYR A 118 -1.64 -14.59 6.70
N PHE A 119 -2.90 -14.61 7.15
CA PHE A 119 -4.01 -14.16 6.31
C PHE A 119 -3.93 -12.67 6.00
N VAL A 120 -3.52 -11.83 6.97
CA VAL A 120 -3.28 -10.39 6.73
C VAL A 120 -2.09 -10.20 5.79
N PHE A 121 -1.00 -10.90 6.07
CA PHE A 121 0.22 -10.81 5.27
C PHE A 121 -0.04 -11.23 3.83
N PHE A 122 -0.86 -12.25 3.61
CA PHE A 122 -1.29 -12.66 2.28
C PHE A 122 -2.04 -11.54 1.53
N ILE A 123 -2.97 -10.83 2.20
CA ILE A 123 -3.69 -9.70 1.56
C ILE A 123 -2.72 -8.58 1.19
N PHE A 124 -1.71 -8.29 2.03
CA PHE A 124 -0.66 -7.34 1.68
C PHE A 124 0.09 -7.75 0.41
N ILE A 125 0.67 -8.95 0.39
CA ILE A 125 1.54 -9.39 -0.72
C ILE A 125 0.77 -9.79 -1.98
N GLY A 126 -0.51 -10.14 -1.83
CA GLY A 126 -1.43 -10.44 -2.93
C GLY A 126 -2.13 -9.21 -3.51
N SER A 127 -1.89 -8.02 -2.94
CA SER A 127 -2.44 -6.75 -3.40
C SER A 127 -1.93 -6.39 -4.80
N TYR A 128 -2.80 -5.80 -5.61
CA TYR A 128 -2.52 -5.50 -7.02
C TYR A 128 -1.27 -4.62 -7.20
N MET A 129 -1.08 -3.67 -6.29
CA MET A 129 0.06 -2.75 -6.31
C MET A 129 1.28 -3.22 -5.51
N PHE A 130 1.26 -4.42 -4.91
CA PHE A 130 2.39 -4.88 -4.11
C PHE A 130 3.67 -5.03 -4.95
N TRP A 131 3.59 -5.77 -6.06
CA TRP A 131 4.74 -5.99 -6.94
C TRP A 131 5.22 -4.70 -7.63
N PRO A 132 4.34 -3.90 -8.27
CA PRO A 132 4.77 -2.64 -8.89
C PRO A 132 5.47 -1.69 -7.94
N PHE A 133 5.07 -1.60 -6.67
CA PHE A 133 5.72 -0.70 -5.70
C PHE A 133 6.98 -1.32 -5.06
N GLY A 134 7.19 -2.62 -5.22
CA GLY A 134 8.46 -3.27 -4.95
C GLY A 134 9.52 -3.04 -6.03
N THR A 135 9.15 -2.67 -7.26
CA THR A 135 10.06 -2.61 -8.43
C THR A 135 10.07 -1.26 -9.17
N ASN A 136 8.91 -0.66 -9.40
CA ASN A 136 8.66 0.57 -10.18
C ASN A 136 8.25 1.79 -9.34
N GLY A 137 7.94 1.58 -8.06
CA GLY A 137 7.57 2.63 -7.12
C GLY A 137 8.31 2.49 -5.78
N ILE A 138 9.58 2.07 -5.82
CA ILE A 138 10.35 1.60 -4.66
C ILE A 138 10.26 2.57 -3.49
N ARG A 139 10.57 3.86 -3.69
CA ARG A 139 10.48 4.88 -2.63
C ARG A 139 9.08 4.97 -2.01
N ASN A 140 8.05 4.95 -2.85
CA ASN A 140 6.66 5.00 -2.37
C ASN A 140 6.31 3.72 -1.60
N GLY A 141 6.70 2.54 -2.10
CA GLY A 141 6.58 1.28 -1.38
C GLY A 141 7.24 1.30 0.00
N LEU A 142 8.50 1.74 0.09
CA LEU A 142 9.23 1.86 1.36
C LEU A 142 8.56 2.88 2.28
N GLY A 143 8.15 4.03 1.76
CA GLY A 143 7.44 5.06 2.53
C GLY A 143 6.15 4.52 3.14
N THR A 144 5.32 3.83 2.35
CA THR A 144 4.04 3.28 2.84
C THR A 144 4.24 2.10 3.80
N SER A 145 5.23 1.24 3.60
CA SER A 145 5.53 0.16 4.56
C SER A 145 5.99 0.73 5.90
N ILE A 146 6.82 1.78 5.91
CA ILE A 146 7.21 2.46 7.15
C ILE A 146 6.00 3.14 7.80
N PHE A 147 5.06 3.69 7.03
CA PHE A 147 3.80 4.20 7.58
C PHE A 147 2.97 3.09 8.24
N ILE A 148 2.88 1.90 7.63
CA ILE A 148 2.26 0.71 8.25
C ILE A 148 2.95 0.36 9.57
N LEU A 149 4.29 0.44 9.63
CA LEU A 149 5.02 0.24 10.88
C LEU A 149 4.65 1.32 11.91
N ALA A 150 4.55 2.58 11.50
CA ALA A 150 4.15 3.68 12.38
C ALA A 150 2.78 3.40 13.04
N LEU A 151 1.80 2.90 12.27
CA LEU A 151 0.49 2.52 12.79
C LEU A 151 0.56 1.44 13.88
N CYS A 152 1.55 0.54 13.83
CA CYS A 152 1.76 -0.42 14.91
C CYS A 152 2.07 0.28 16.24
N PHE A 153 2.62 1.50 16.23
CA PHE A 153 2.92 2.28 17.42
C PHE A 153 1.80 3.26 17.77
N TYR A 154 0.55 3.02 17.36
CA TYR A 154 -0.59 3.91 17.60
C TYR A 154 -0.73 4.42 19.04
N ASN A 155 -0.40 3.60 20.04
CA ASN A 155 -0.46 3.97 21.46
C ASN A 155 0.83 4.63 21.99
N ARG A 156 1.94 4.56 21.25
CA ARG A 156 3.24 5.18 21.56
C ARG A 156 3.49 6.34 20.59
N LYS A 157 2.84 7.47 20.88
CA LYS A 157 2.72 8.62 19.95
C LYS A 157 4.06 9.14 19.44
N VAL A 158 5.07 9.27 20.30
CA VAL A 158 6.41 9.74 19.89
C VAL A 158 7.01 8.84 18.82
N VAL A 159 7.05 7.52 19.06
CA VAL A 159 7.60 6.55 18.10
C VAL A 159 6.79 6.55 16.80
N MET A 160 5.46 6.60 16.89
CA MET A 160 4.57 6.68 15.73
C MET A 160 4.88 7.92 14.87
N TYR A 161 4.98 9.11 15.46
CA TYR A 161 5.25 10.33 14.72
C TYR A 161 6.66 10.38 14.14
N ILE A 162 7.67 9.83 14.86
CA ILE A 162 9.02 9.67 14.31
C ILE A 162 8.98 8.78 13.06
N LEU A 163 8.29 7.64 13.11
CA LEU A 163 8.18 6.75 11.96
C LEU A 163 7.38 7.38 10.81
N MET A 164 6.38 8.22 11.08
CA MET A 164 5.70 9.01 10.04
C MET A 164 6.64 10.03 9.39
N ALA A 165 7.48 10.71 10.19
CA ALA A 165 8.49 11.62 9.66
C ALA A 165 9.54 10.88 8.80
N VAL A 166 9.96 9.69 9.22
CA VAL A 166 10.84 8.80 8.44
C VAL A 166 10.16 8.39 7.12
N SER A 167 8.88 7.99 7.18
CA SER A 167 8.08 7.64 6.00
C SER A 167 8.03 8.79 4.98
N PHE A 168 7.78 10.02 5.45
CA PHE A 168 7.82 11.24 4.63
C PHE A 168 9.23 11.54 4.10
N GLY A 169 10.27 11.35 4.91
CA GLY A 169 11.66 11.55 4.49
C GLY A 169 12.13 10.57 3.41
N VAL A 170 11.58 9.34 3.40
CA VAL A 170 11.81 8.36 2.33
C VAL A 170 11.09 8.76 1.05
N HIS A 171 9.85 9.25 1.18
CA HIS A 171 9.08 9.72 0.03
C HIS A 171 8.07 10.80 0.42
N SER A 172 8.21 11.98 -0.17
CA SER A 172 7.42 13.17 0.18
C SER A 172 5.90 13.01 0.01
N SER A 173 5.44 12.18 -0.93
CA SER A 173 4.00 11.99 -1.20
C SER A 173 3.24 11.35 -0.05
N LEU A 174 3.94 10.75 0.92
CA LEU A 174 3.37 10.24 2.16
C LEU A 174 2.75 11.35 3.03
N ILE A 175 2.97 12.62 2.68
CA ILE A 175 2.22 13.73 3.25
C ILE A 175 0.70 13.56 3.11
N ILE A 176 0.21 12.90 2.05
CA ILE A 176 -1.22 12.66 1.83
C ILE A 176 -1.80 11.74 2.92
N PRO A 177 -1.31 10.50 3.12
CA PRO A 177 -1.81 9.64 4.20
C PRO A 177 -1.49 10.18 5.60
N ILE A 178 -0.41 10.95 5.77
CA ILE A 178 -0.11 11.63 7.05
C ILE A 178 -1.15 12.73 7.34
N ALA A 179 -1.48 13.58 6.36
CA ALA A 179 -2.51 14.59 6.51
C ALA A 179 -3.87 13.95 6.77
N ALA A 180 -4.20 12.86 6.04
CA ALA A 180 -5.41 12.08 6.28
C ALA A 180 -5.46 11.49 7.70
N PHE A 181 -4.33 11.07 8.27
CA PHE A 181 -4.22 10.67 9.68
C PHE A 181 -4.55 11.82 10.63
N PHE A 182 -4.03 13.02 10.41
CA PHE A 182 -4.39 14.13 11.29
C PHE A 182 -5.85 14.54 11.16
N VAL A 183 -6.38 14.65 9.93
CA VAL A 183 -7.78 15.01 9.67
C VAL A 183 -8.72 13.97 10.27
N ALA A 184 -8.48 12.68 10.05
CA ALA A 184 -9.30 11.61 10.62
C ALA A 184 -9.16 11.50 12.15
N GLY A 185 -8.01 11.92 12.70
CA GLY A 185 -7.78 12.01 14.14
C GLY A 185 -8.60 13.11 14.82
N VAL A 186 -8.91 14.18 14.09
CA VAL A 186 -9.73 15.32 14.56
C VAL A 186 -11.22 15.05 14.31
N TYR A 187 -11.60 14.72 13.08
CA TYR A 187 -13.00 14.59 12.64
C TYR A 187 -13.53 13.16 12.72
N LYS A 188 -13.65 12.60 13.93
CA LYS A 188 -13.92 11.16 14.20
C LYS A 188 -15.31 10.62 13.81
N ASN A 189 -15.98 11.21 12.82
CA ASN A 189 -17.30 10.76 12.36
C ASN A 189 -17.18 9.93 11.06
N PRO A 190 -17.28 8.59 11.14
CA PRO A 190 -17.14 7.73 9.97
C PRO A 190 -18.20 7.98 8.87
N LYS A 191 -19.38 8.52 9.21
CA LYS A 191 -20.40 8.86 8.20
C LYS A 191 -19.92 9.96 7.26
N VAL A 192 -19.23 10.95 7.81
CA VAL A 192 -18.68 12.08 7.03
C VAL A 192 -17.64 11.59 6.04
N TYR A 193 -16.75 10.67 6.43
CA TYR A 193 -15.77 10.09 5.51
C TYR A 193 -16.42 9.39 4.32
N LEU A 194 -17.52 8.66 4.56
CA LEU A 194 -18.28 8.00 3.51
C LEU A 194 -18.92 9.01 2.54
N TYR A 195 -19.49 10.09 3.08
CA TYR A 195 -20.06 11.16 2.25
C TYR A 195 -19.00 11.87 1.42
N ILE A 196 -17.83 12.17 1.99
CA ILE A 196 -16.70 12.78 1.27
C ILE A 196 -16.26 11.87 0.10
N TRP A 197 -16.09 10.57 0.38
CA TRP A 197 -15.70 9.62 -0.65
C TRP A 197 -16.75 9.48 -1.76
N ALA A 198 -18.03 9.38 -1.38
CA ALA A 198 -19.12 9.28 -2.34
C ALA A 198 -19.27 10.56 -3.19
N ALA A 199 -19.07 11.74 -2.59
CA ALA A 199 -19.10 13.02 -3.28
C ALA A 199 -17.90 13.22 -4.23
N ALA A 200 -16.73 12.66 -3.91
CA ALA A 200 -15.55 12.77 -4.77
C ALA A 200 -15.77 12.18 -6.17
N ILE A 201 -16.61 11.14 -6.31
CA ILE A 201 -16.90 10.49 -7.59
C ILE A 201 -17.60 11.46 -8.58
N PRO A 202 -18.80 12.01 -8.29
CA PRO A 202 -19.44 12.95 -9.20
C PRO A 202 -18.62 14.25 -9.35
N LEU A 203 -17.94 14.72 -8.29
CA LEU A 203 -17.06 15.88 -8.39
C LEU A 203 -15.92 15.65 -9.40
N SER A 204 -15.28 14.48 -9.38
CA SER A 204 -14.25 14.08 -10.34
C SER A 204 -14.78 13.95 -11.77
N LEU A 205 -16.00 13.39 -11.92
CA LEU A 205 -16.64 13.25 -13.22
C LEU A 205 -16.98 14.62 -13.84
N VAL A 206 -17.57 15.53 -13.07
CA VAL A 206 -17.97 16.88 -13.51
C VAL A 206 -16.76 17.79 -13.70
N GLY A 207 -15.79 17.74 -12.78
CA GLY A 207 -14.61 18.61 -12.83
C GLY A 207 -13.62 18.26 -13.93
N GLY A 208 -13.63 17.03 -14.46
CA GLY A 208 -12.68 16.64 -15.51
C GLY A 208 -11.24 16.90 -15.08
N GLY A 209 -10.46 17.61 -15.91
CA GLY A 209 -9.06 17.98 -15.63
C GLY A 209 -8.85 19.17 -14.67
N PHE A 210 -9.93 19.75 -14.14
CA PHE A 210 -9.86 20.89 -13.22
C PHE A 210 -9.09 20.53 -11.95
N TRP A 211 -9.36 19.35 -11.38
CA TRP A 211 -8.77 18.94 -10.12
C TRP A 211 -7.27 18.73 -10.23
N GLU A 212 -6.79 18.08 -11.30
CA GLU A 212 -5.37 17.91 -11.58
C GLU A 212 -4.66 19.26 -11.68
N THR A 213 -5.27 20.23 -12.37
CA THR A 213 -4.73 21.59 -12.54
C THR A 213 -4.70 22.35 -11.20
N LEU A 214 -5.80 22.31 -10.44
CA LEU A 214 -5.90 22.93 -9.13
C LEU A 214 -4.81 22.40 -8.19
N PHE A 215 -4.71 21.07 -8.09
CA PHE A 215 -3.77 20.43 -7.20
C PHE A 215 -2.30 20.57 -7.65
N ALA A 216 -2.04 20.63 -8.96
CA ALA A 216 -0.74 21.00 -9.49
C ALA A 216 -0.34 22.44 -9.10
N SER A 217 -1.30 23.38 -9.08
CA SER A 217 -1.06 24.79 -8.73
C SER A 217 -0.80 25.02 -7.24
N ILE A 218 -1.42 24.22 -6.36
CA ILE A 218 -1.24 24.31 -4.90
C ILE A 218 0.15 23.78 -4.51
N GLY A 219 0.68 22.80 -5.24
CA GLY A 219 1.95 22.15 -4.97
C GLY A 219 1.88 21.19 -3.77
N PHE A 220 2.25 19.92 -3.98
CA PHE A 220 2.35 18.93 -2.89
C PHE A 220 3.78 18.79 -2.40
N GLY A 221 4.20 19.75 -1.59
CA GLY A 221 5.63 19.94 -1.29
C GLY A 221 6.37 20.38 -2.55
N SER A 222 7.64 20.74 -2.43
CA SER A 222 8.49 21.21 -3.54
C SER A 222 8.75 20.17 -4.64
N ASP A 223 7.92 19.12 -4.76
CA ASP A 223 8.10 18.04 -5.72
C ASP A 223 7.45 18.30 -7.09
N SER A 224 8.22 18.92 -8.00
CA SER A 224 7.93 18.99 -9.43
C SER A 224 7.51 17.67 -10.09
N ARG A 225 7.87 16.50 -9.52
CA ARG A 225 7.41 15.20 -10.04
C ARG A 225 5.91 14.97 -9.83
N ALA A 226 5.35 15.43 -8.72
CA ALA A 226 3.91 15.30 -8.46
C ALA A 226 3.11 16.11 -9.48
N VAL A 227 3.61 17.31 -9.82
CA VAL A 227 3.05 18.13 -10.91
C VAL A 227 3.16 17.40 -12.24
N ASP A 228 4.33 16.86 -12.57
CA ASP A 228 4.54 16.10 -13.81
C ASP A 228 3.58 14.91 -13.93
N TYR A 229 3.33 14.20 -12.82
CA TYR A 229 2.37 13.08 -12.81
C TYR A 229 0.91 13.49 -13.03
N LEU A 230 0.56 14.74 -12.67
CA LEU A 230 -0.77 15.31 -12.87
C LEU A 230 -0.94 15.93 -14.26
N THR A 231 0.10 16.59 -14.80
CA THR A 231 -0.04 17.47 -15.97
C THR A 231 0.61 16.96 -17.26
N LYS A 232 1.64 16.11 -17.18
CA LYS A 232 2.34 15.64 -18.38
C LYS A 232 1.69 14.39 -18.96
N GLY A 233 1.53 14.39 -20.30
CA GLY A 233 1.12 13.24 -21.10
C GLY A 233 2.06 12.04 -20.98
N ASN A 234 1.63 10.86 -21.45
CA ASN A 234 2.47 9.66 -21.52
C ASN A 234 3.58 9.80 -22.58
N ALA A 235 4.65 10.55 -22.26
CA ALA A 235 5.76 10.80 -23.17
C ALA A 235 6.66 9.56 -23.42
N TYR A 236 6.54 8.51 -22.61
CA TYR A 236 7.44 7.34 -22.63
C TYR A 236 6.75 5.99 -22.86
N HIS A 237 5.48 5.98 -23.31
CA HIS A 237 4.70 4.75 -23.51
C HIS A 237 4.68 3.81 -22.29
N ASP A 238 4.60 4.38 -21.08
CA ASP A 238 4.52 3.59 -19.85
C ASP A 238 3.23 2.76 -19.84
N HIS A 239 3.36 1.45 -19.61
CA HIS A 239 2.23 0.50 -19.56
C HIS A 239 1.14 0.87 -18.55
N PHE A 240 1.47 1.70 -17.54
CA PHE A 240 0.54 2.13 -16.50
C PHE A 240 -0.21 3.43 -16.83
N ALA A 241 0.19 4.15 -17.88
CA ALA A 241 -0.42 5.43 -18.20
C ALA A 241 -1.75 5.23 -18.94
N TYR A 242 -2.81 5.81 -18.38
CA TYR A 242 -4.15 5.76 -18.93
C TYR A 242 -4.78 7.14 -18.87
N THR A 243 -5.37 7.58 -19.98
CA THR A 243 -6.14 8.81 -20.06
C THR A 243 -7.63 8.47 -19.94
N GLY A 244 -8.27 8.93 -18.85
CA GLY A 244 -9.70 8.73 -18.63
C GLY A 244 -10.05 8.34 -17.19
N PHE A 245 -11.33 8.08 -16.92
CA PHE A 245 -11.80 7.69 -15.60
C PHE A 245 -11.57 6.19 -15.36
N ARG A 246 -10.73 5.84 -14.37
CA ARG A 246 -10.36 4.45 -14.05
C ARG A 246 -11.42 3.72 -13.24
N TRP A 247 -12.48 3.27 -13.91
CA TRP A 247 -13.56 2.48 -13.27
C TRP A 247 -13.07 1.18 -12.63
N ASP A 248 -12.09 0.53 -13.26
CA ASP A 248 -11.42 -0.67 -12.71
C ASP A 248 -10.74 -0.36 -11.36
N PHE A 249 -10.04 0.77 -11.27
CA PHE A 249 -9.39 1.21 -10.03
C PHE A 249 -10.38 1.67 -8.97
N LEU A 250 -11.46 2.36 -9.38
CA LEU A 250 -12.52 2.75 -8.45
C LEU A 250 -13.18 1.50 -7.85
N PHE A 251 -13.51 0.52 -8.69
CA PHE A 251 -14.05 -0.77 -8.26
C PHE A 251 -13.12 -1.47 -7.27
N TYR A 252 -11.82 -1.57 -7.58
CA TYR A 252 -10.85 -2.15 -6.65
C TYR A 252 -10.84 -1.44 -5.30
N SER A 253 -10.69 -0.11 -5.33
CA SER A 253 -10.64 0.70 -4.11
C SER A 253 -11.90 0.55 -3.25
N SER A 254 -13.07 0.37 -3.88
CA SER A 254 -14.33 0.18 -3.18
C SER A 254 -14.35 -1.01 -2.21
N PHE A 255 -13.43 -1.98 -2.34
CA PHE A 255 -13.38 -3.14 -1.45
C PHE A 255 -13.08 -2.75 0.00
N ALA A 256 -12.16 -1.80 0.23
CA ALA A 256 -11.87 -1.32 1.58
C ALA A 256 -12.95 -0.34 2.09
N VAL A 257 -13.59 0.42 1.19
CA VAL A 257 -14.76 1.24 1.51
C VAL A 257 -15.90 0.36 2.03
N PHE A 258 -16.25 -0.68 1.27
CA PHE A 258 -17.29 -1.65 1.62
C PHE A 258 -16.96 -2.38 2.91
N ALA A 259 -15.72 -2.87 3.07
CA ALA A 259 -15.30 -3.55 4.29
C ALA A 259 -15.48 -2.65 5.52
N GLY A 260 -14.98 -1.41 5.50
CA GLY A 260 -15.14 -0.50 6.63
C GLY A 260 -16.59 -0.10 6.86
N TRP A 261 -17.37 0.17 5.81
CA TRP A 261 -18.81 0.43 5.94
C TRP A 261 -19.54 -0.74 6.63
N TYR A 262 -19.27 -1.96 6.18
CA TYR A 262 -19.89 -3.16 6.73
C TYR A 262 -19.51 -3.36 8.20
N PHE A 263 -18.21 -3.26 8.52
CA PHE A 263 -17.73 -3.50 9.88
C PHE A 263 -18.15 -2.40 10.85
N ILE A 264 -18.07 -1.13 10.46
CA ILE A 264 -18.40 0.00 11.34
C ILE A 264 -19.91 0.13 11.51
N PHE A 265 -20.70 0.13 10.42
CA PHE A 265 -22.13 0.45 10.49
C PHE A 265 -23.04 -0.76 10.58
N LYS A 266 -22.69 -1.90 9.98
CA LYS A 266 -23.53 -3.11 10.03
C LYS A 266 -23.17 -4.04 11.17
N LYS A 267 -21.88 -4.17 11.49
CA LYS A 267 -21.39 -4.95 12.64
C LYS A 267 -21.15 -4.11 13.90
N ASN A 268 -21.39 -2.80 13.84
CA ASN A 268 -21.27 -1.87 14.98
C ASN A 268 -19.90 -1.92 15.67
N ILE A 269 -18.82 -2.07 14.89
CA ILE A 269 -17.46 -2.02 15.44
C ILE A 269 -17.10 -0.58 15.81
N THR A 270 -16.84 -0.36 17.10
CA THR A 270 -16.51 0.94 17.69
C THR A 270 -15.04 1.11 18.04
N ASP A 271 -14.17 0.22 17.56
CA ASP A 271 -12.72 0.28 17.80
C ASP A 271 -12.14 1.59 17.24
N LYS A 272 -11.58 2.41 18.15
CA LYS A 272 -11.06 3.75 17.85
C LYS A 272 -9.91 3.71 16.85
N PHE A 273 -9.04 2.70 16.92
CA PHE A 273 -7.95 2.54 15.96
C PHE A 273 -8.50 2.15 14.60
N TYR A 274 -9.46 1.23 14.55
CA TYR A 274 -10.06 0.79 13.29
C TYR A 274 -10.83 1.90 12.56
N ILE A 275 -11.66 2.67 13.28
CA ILE A 275 -12.39 3.81 12.71
C ILE A 275 -11.42 4.86 12.17
N HIS A 276 -10.33 5.12 12.91
CA HIS A 276 -9.31 6.05 12.47
C HIS A 276 -8.56 5.52 11.23
N LEU A 277 -8.16 4.26 11.24
CA LEU A 277 -7.53 3.58 10.11
C LEU A 277 -8.38 3.68 8.83
N TRP A 278 -9.69 3.42 8.96
CA TRP A 278 -10.62 3.57 7.85
C TRP A 278 -10.76 5.03 7.41
N GLY A 279 -10.80 5.98 8.34
CA GLY A 279 -10.83 7.42 8.02
C GLY A 279 -9.62 7.89 7.20
N ILE A 280 -8.42 7.44 7.55
CA ILE A 280 -7.19 7.73 6.78
C ILE A 280 -7.37 7.30 5.32
N TYR A 281 -7.81 6.06 5.15
CA TYR A 281 -8.05 5.49 3.84
C TYR A 281 -9.11 6.26 3.05
N MET A 282 -10.26 6.55 3.66
CA MET A 282 -11.36 7.22 2.99
C MET A 282 -10.97 8.63 2.51
N ILE A 283 -10.25 9.39 3.33
CA ILE A 283 -9.79 10.74 2.97
C ILE A 283 -8.73 10.68 1.88
N ALA A 284 -7.70 9.84 2.04
CA ALA A 284 -6.64 9.69 1.03
C ALA A 284 -7.18 9.15 -0.30
N ASN A 285 -8.16 8.23 -0.24
CA ASN A 285 -8.77 7.66 -1.43
C ASN A 285 -9.73 8.65 -2.11
N ALA A 286 -10.50 9.44 -1.36
CA ALA A 286 -11.31 10.51 -1.92
C ALA A 286 -10.46 11.55 -2.64
N PHE A 287 -9.30 11.93 -2.07
CA PHE A 287 -8.32 12.77 -2.75
C PHE A 287 -7.88 12.16 -4.09
N TRP A 288 -7.51 10.87 -4.10
CA TRP A 288 -7.13 10.18 -5.34
C TRP A 288 -8.27 10.16 -6.38
N ILE A 289 -9.52 9.95 -5.97
CA ILE A 289 -10.67 9.94 -6.90
C ILE A 289 -10.76 11.27 -7.66
N LEU A 290 -10.48 12.40 -7.01
CA LEU A 290 -10.49 13.71 -7.67
C LEU A 290 -9.43 13.81 -8.78
N VAL A 291 -8.29 13.13 -8.64
CA VAL A 291 -7.18 13.13 -9.63
C VAL A 291 -7.06 11.82 -10.39
N ILE A 292 -8.16 11.05 -10.49
CA ILE A 292 -8.15 9.69 -11.05
C ILE A 292 -7.79 9.66 -12.54
N ARG A 293 -7.93 10.78 -13.25
CA ARG A 293 -7.64 10.89 -14.70
C ARG A 293 -6.18 11.21 -14.99
N ALA A 294 -5.38 11.52 -13.96
CA ALA A 294 -3.96 11.72 -14.09
C ALA A 294 -3.26 10.48 -14.68
N ASN A 295 -2.26 10.69 -15.54
CA ASN A 295 -1.58 9.61 -16.26
C ASN A 295 -0.94 8.60 -15.30
N PHE A 296 -0.35 9.07 -14.20
CA PHE A 296 0.22 8.21 -13.16
C PHE A 296 -0.69 8.11 -11.94
N SER A 297 -2.02 8.05 -12.16
CA SER A 297 -3.01 7.95 -11.08
C SER A 297 -2.77 6.75 -10.16
N ASN A 298 -2.15 5.67 -10.62
CA ASN A 298 -1.72 4.54 -9.80
C ASN A 298 -0.76 4.96 -8.67
N ARG A 299 0.15 5.92 -8.91
CA ARG A 299 1.09 6.44 -7.90
C ARG A 299 0.37 7.17 -6.77
N PHE A 300 -0.71 7.88 -7.09
CA PHE A 300 -1.58 8.53 -6.10
C PHE A 300 -2.55 7.54 -5.44
N ALA A 301 -3.11 6.59 -6.19
CA ALA A 301 -4.01 5.56 -5.70
C ALA A 301 -3.37 4.77 -4.56
N TYR A 302 -2.10 4.40 -4.76
CA TYR A 302 -1.35 3.60 -3.80
C TYR A 302 -1.20 4.27 -2.43
N LEU A 303 -1.26 5.61 -2.34
CA LEU A 303 -1.23 6.37 -1.08
C LEU A 303 -2.47 6.17 -0.21
N SER A 304 -3.46 5.43 -0.69
CA SER A 304 -4.55 4.87 0.10
C SER A 304 -4.56 3.35 0.05
N TRP A 305 -4.26 2.73 -1.10
CA TRP A 305 -4.46 1.30 -1.30
C TRP A 305 -3.57 0.39 -0.44
N PHE A 306 -2.42 0.89 0.00
CA PHE A 306 -1.58 0.14 0.94
C PHE A 306 -2.28 -0.16 2.29
N LEU A 307 -3.33 0.59 2.64
CA LEU A 307 -4.15 0.38 3.84
C LEU A 307 -5.33 -0.59 3.64
N MET A 308 -5.60 -1.05 2.42
CA MET A 308 -6.72 -1.95 2.14
C MET A 308 -6.59 -3.27 2.90
N ALA A 309 -5.38 -3.84 2.95
CA ALA A 309 -5.10 -5.06 3.68
C ALA A 309 -5.41 -4.92 5.19
N PRO A 310 -4.89 -3.90 5.91
CA PRO A 310 -5.31 -3.58 7.27
C PRO A 310 -6.82 -3.43 7.46
N ILE A 311 -7.50 -2.71 6.56
CA ILE A 311 -8.92 -2.40 6.71
C ILE A 311 -9.81 -3.62 6.57
N ILE A 312 -9.51 -4.47 5.58
CA ILE A 312 -10.27 -5.69 5.33
C ILE A 312 -9.99 -6.71 6.44
N ALA A 313 -8.72 -6.90 6.79
CA ALA A 313 -8.32 -8.03 7.63
C ALA A 313 -8.48 -7.77 9.13
N TYR A 314 -8.32 -6.53 9.60
CA TYR A 314 -8.30 -6.21 11.03
C TYR A 314 -9.58 -6.69 11.74
N PRO A 315 -10.80 -6.37 11.28
CA PRO A 315 -12.00 -6.87 11.94
C PRO A 315 -12.18 -8.37 11.77
N LEU A 316 -11.95 -8.89 10.55
CA LEU A 316 -12.16 -10.30 10.18
C LEU A 316 -11.39 -11.29 11.05
N LEU A 317 -10.25 -10.89 11.60
CA LEU A 317 -9.40 -11.77 12.41
C LEU A 317 -9.44 -11.45 13.90
N ARG A 318 -9.99 -10.28 14.29
CA ARG A 318 -10.07 -9.88 15.70
C ARG A 318 -11.43 -10.09 16.33
N TYR A 319 -12.50 -10.15 15.55
CA TYR A 319 -13.86 -10.33 16.04
C TYR A 319 -14.47 -11.60 15.48
N LYS A 320 -15.14 -12.39 16.33
CA LYS A 320 -15.98 -13.50 15.87
C LYS A 320 -17.32 -12.92 15.39
N MET A 321 -17.48 -12.79 14.08
CA MET A 321 -18.62 -12.10 13.44
C MET A 321 -19.52 -13.03 12.63
N PHE A 322 -19.05 -14.24 12.34
CA PHE A 322 -19.74 -15.19 11.46
C PHE A 322 -19.63 -16.63 11.99
N PRO A 323 -20.63 -17.48 11.75
CA PRO A 323 -20.53 -18.91 12.08
C PRO A 323 -19.38 -19.61 11.34
N ASN A 324 -19.30 -19.43 10.02
CA ASN A 324 -18.28 -20.02 9.14
C ASN A 324 -17.14 -19.04 8.82
N GLN A 325 -16.61 -18.37 9.84
CA GLN A 325 -15.68 -17.25 9.64
C GLN A 325 -14.44 -17.61 8.83
N TYR A 326 -13.91 -18.84 8.98
CA TYR A 326 -12.73 -19.24 8.20
C TYR A 326 -13.04 -19.29 6.70
N ARG A 327 -14.15 -19.90 6.31
CA ARG A 327 -14.60 -19.94 4.90
C ARG A 327 -14.76 -18.54 4.32
N ILE A 328 -15.32 -17.62 5.11
CA ILE A 328 -15.46 -16.21 4.70
C ILE A 328 -14.09 -15.56 4.50
N ILE A 329 -13.13 -15.79 5.39
CA ILE A 329 -11.75 -15.30 5.21
C ILE A 329 -11.15 -15.88 3.91
N GLY A 330 -11.32 -17.18 3.67
CA GLY A 330 -10.88 -17.83 2.43
C GLY A 330 -11.47 -17.16 1.18
N ILE A 331 -12.78 -16.92 1.16
CA ILE A 331 -13.47 -16.26 0.04
C ILE A 331 -13.00 -14.81 -0.11
N VAL A 332 -12.84 -14.05 0.97
CA VAL A 332 -12.35 -12.67 0.92
C VAL A 332 -10.94 -12.62 0.33
N LEU A 333 -10.05 -13.54 0.72
CA LEU A 333 -8.70 -13.65 0.15
C LEU A 333 -8.74 -13.93 -1.35
N VAL A 334 -9.62 -14.84 -1.78
CA VAL A 334 -9.84 -15.15 -3.21
C VAL A 334 -10.30 -13.91 -3.94
N VAL A 335 -11.42 -13.30 -3.52
CA VAL A 335 -12.02 -12.14 -4.21
C VAL A 335 -11.01 -10.99 -4.33
N TYR A 336 -10.27 -10.72 -3.26
CA TYR A 336 -9.24 -9.67 -3.26
C TYR A 336 -8.09 -9.99 -4.21
N TYR A 337 -7.53 -11.20 -4.16
CA TYR A 337 -6.42 -11.61 -5.00
C TYR A 337 -6.81 -11.79 -6.47
N MET A 338 -8.03 -12.22 -6.75
CA MET A 338 -8.51 -12.42 -8.12
C MET A 338 -8.55 -11.12 -8.90
N PHE A 339 -8.79 -9.97 -8.25
CA PHE A 339 -8.63 -8.67 -8.92
C PHE A 339 -7.20 -8.50 -9.45
N THR A 340 -6.18 -8.75 -8.61
CA THR A 340 -4.76 -8.72 -9.02
C THR A 340 -4.49 -9.67 -10.20
N TYR A 341 -5.00 -10.89 -10.12
CA TYR A 341 -4.80 -11.89 -11.17
C TYR A 341 -5.47 -11.51 -12.49
N PHE A 342 -6.71 -11.03 -12.47
CA PHE A 342 -7.42 -10.60 -13.68
C PHE A 342 -6.77 -9.37 -14.31
N MET A 343 -6.31 -8.41 -13.50
CA MET A 343 -5.56 -7.27 -14.03
C MET A 343 -4.24 -7.71 -14.67
N TYR A 344 -3.53 -8.69 -14.09
CA TYR A 344 -2.33 -9.27 -14.70
C TYR A 344 -2.64 -9.94 -16.05
N LEU A 345 -3.76 -10.64 -16.18
CA LEU A 345 -4.17 -11.25 -17.45
C LEU A 345 -4.57 -10.21 -18.51
N LYS A 346 -5.08 -9.05 -18.08
CA LYS A 346 -5.50 -7.96 -18.97
C LYS A 346 -4.32 -7.23 -19.62
N GLY A 347 -3.12 -7.30 -19.01
CA GLY A 347 -1.94 -6.54 -19.40
C GLY A 347 -1.73 -5.34 -18.50
#